data_AF-A0A5N6C3D2-F1
#
_entry.id   AF-A0A5N6C3D2-F1
#
_cell.length_a   1.000
_cell.length_b   1.000
_cell.length_c   1.000
_cell.angle_alpha   90.00
_cell.angle_beta   90.00
_cell.angle_gamma   90.00
#
_symmetry.space_group_name_H-M   'P 1'
#
loop_
_entity.id
_entity.type
_entity.pdbx_description
1 polymer ?
#
loop_
_entity_poly.entity_id
_entity_poly.type
_entity_poly.pdbx_seq_one_letter_code
_entity_poly.pdbx_strand_id
1 'polypeptide(L)'
;MGSGSAPGSGSVSGSASRSASGRTGTVRPDDIPRGGTAKLPPRASDSLCDRGRKSAQTCDGTDPIRSRCADGAYTVASSPLWYHDGRGRATRPAGATVELRYSPRCGTNWSRVTLDEGRTAPVRVLVCRGEGSGDCTETYATRGGTAYSDQLYAKDVEATAYALCCGTSPDIASAWARG
;
A
#
# COMPACT_ATOMS: atom_id res chain seq x y z
N MET A 1 13.00 -41.51 -38.58
CA MET A 1 13.62 -41.13 -37.29
C MET A 1 13.88 -39.63 -37.37
N GLY A 2 13.33 -38.70 -36.59
CA GLY A 2 12.35 -38.66 -35.51
C GLY A 2 12.27 -37.17 -35.12
N SER A 3 11.06 -36.62 -35.03
CA SER A 3 10.78 -35.23 -34.66
C SER A 3 11.22 -34.93 -33.22
N GLY A 4 11.66 -33.70 -32.94
CA GLY A 4 11.98 -33.26 -31.58
C GLY A 4 11.70 -31.77 -31.35
N SER A 5 10.53 -31.50 -30.78
CA SER A 5 10.13 -30.21 -30.20
C SER A 5 10.72 -30.03 -28.78
N ALA A 6 10.80 -28.78 -28.32
CA ALA A 6 11.24 -28.28 -26.99
C ALA A 6 10.38 -28.82 -25.80
N PRO A 7 10.47 -28.38 -24.50
CA PRO A 7 11.24 -27.28 -23.87
C PRO A 7 11.79 -27.58 -22.44
N GLY A 8 12.29 -26.53 -21.77
CA GLY A 8 12.92 -26.53 -20.45
C GLY A 8 12.01 -26.84 -19.25
N SER A 9 12.65 -27.13 -18.13
CA SER A 9 12.01 -27.38 -16.83
C SER A 9 12.38 -26.27 -15.85
N GLY A 10 11.41 -25.41 -15.56
CA GLY A 10 11.46 -24.46 -14.46
C GLY A 10 11.30 -25.19 -13.12
N SER A 11 12.09 -24.79 -12.13
CA SER A 11 11.90 -25.24 -10.75
C SER A 11 10.82 -24.39 -10.08
N VAL A 12 9.62 -24.96 -9.96
CA VAL A 12 8.55 -24.45 -9.11
C VAL A 12 8.82 -24.96 -7.69
N SER A 13 9.19 -24.07 -6.78
CA SER A 13 9.22 -24.39 -5.35
C SER A 13 7.95 -23.86 -4.69
N GLY A 14 6.97 -24.74 -4.60
CA GLY A 14 6.24 -25.09 -3.37
C GLY A 14 5.66 -23.96 -2.52
N SER A 15 4.37 -23.76 -2.71
CA SER A 15 3.44 -23.07 -1.79
C SER A 15 3.44 -23.71 -0.40
N ALA A 16 3.55 -22.88 0.64
CA ALA A 16 3.13 -23.23 1.99
C ALA A 16 1.84 -22.47 2.32
N SER A 17 0.73 -23.20 2.41
CA SER A 17 -0.55 -22.72 2.89
C SER A 17 -0.55 -22.63 4.42
N ARG A 18 -0.83 -21.46 4.99
CA ARG A 18 -1.39 -21.29 6.35
C ARG A 18 -2.32 -20.08 6.40
N SER A 19 -3.45 -20.28 7.07
CA SER A 19 -4.56 -19.35 7.25
C SER A 19 -4.23 -18.12 8.09
N ALA A 20 -4.95 -17.02 7.80
CA ALA A 20 -5.28 -15.88 8.66
C ALA A 20 -4.12 -15.04 9.26
N SER A 21 -3.49 -14.21 8.43
CA SER A 21 -2.78 -12.99 8.86
C SER A 21 -2.25 -12.29 7.61
N GLY A 22 -2.42 -10.96 7.51
CA GLY A 22 -1.94 -10.19 6.37
C GLY A 22 -0.49 -10.50 5.99
N ARG A 23 -0.16 -10.47 4.70
CA ARG A 23 1.21 -10.71 4.21
C ARG A 23 1.98 -9.40 4.24
N THR A 24 3.25 -9.46 4.62
CA THR A 24 4.13 -8.28 4.72
C THR A 24 5.44 -8.54 4.00
N GLY A 25 6.09 -7.51 3.49
CA GLY A 25 7.42 -7.66 2.92
C GLY A 25 8.07 -6.35 2.51
N THR A 26 9.18 -6.50 1.82
CA THR A 26 10.01 -5.42 1.30
C THR A 26 9.67 -5.20 -0.18
N VAL A 27 9.78 -3.98 -0.68
CA VAL A 27 9.54 -3.69 -2.11
C VAL A 27 10.74 -2.92 -2.67
N ARG A 28 11.15 -3.19 -3.91
CA ARG A 28 12.21 -2.35 -4.49
C ARG A 28 11.62 -0.97 -4.75
N PRO A 29 12.37 0.11 -4.50
CA PRO A 29 11.87 1.47 -4.72
C PRO A 29 11.40 1.72 -6.16
N ASP A 30 12.00 1.03 -7.13
CA ASP A 30 11.62 1.10 -8.54
C ASP A 30 10.32 0.35 -8.87
N ASP A 31 9.93 -0.62 -8.03
CA ASP A 31 8.68 -1.39 -8.18
C ASP A 31 7.47 -0.61 -7.64
N ILE A 32 7.71 0.42 -6.81
CA ILE A 32 6.65 1.34 -6.41
C ILE A 32 6.38 2.28 -7.57
N PRO A 33 5.14 2.31 -8.12
CA PRO A 33 4.78 3.27 -9.15
C PRO A 33 5.13 4.68 -8.69
N ARG A 34 5.80 5.45 -9.55
CA ARG A 34 6.14 6.87 -9.29
C ARG A 34 4.91 7.79 -9.36
N GLY A 35 3.76 7.31 -8.90
CA GLY A 35 2.43 7.81 -9.26
C GLY A 35 1.90 7.04 -10.45
N GLY A 36 0.92 6.17 -10.21
CA GLY A 36 0.20 5.49 -11.28
C GLY A 36 -0.94 6.39 -11.77
N THR A 37 -0.97 6.68 -13.07
CA THR A 37 -2.12 7.22 -13.79
C THR A 37 -3.23 6.17 -13.96
N ALA A 38 -3.44 5.30 -12.97
CA ALA A 38 -4.60 4.44 -12.98
C ALA A 38 -5.79 5.39 -13.11
N LYS A 39 -6.64 5.15 -14.11
CA LYS A 39 -7.83 5.96 -14.37
C LYS A 39 -8.81 5.69 -13.24
N LEU A 40 -8.51 6.24 -12.06
CA LEU A 40 -9.39 6.23 -10.92
C LEU A 40 -10.70 6.87 -11.38
N PRO A 41 -11.86 6.38 -10.92
CA PRO A 41 -13.11 7.10 -11.12
C PRO A 41 -12.91 8.56 -10.67
N PRO A 42 -13.62 9.52 -11.30
CA PRO A 42 -13.45 10.93 -10.98
C PRO A 42 -13.47 11.13 -9.47
N ARG A 43 -12.42 11.78 -8.94
CA ARG A 43 -12.25 12.03 -7.50
C ARG A 43 -13.57 12.51 -6.95
N ALA A 44 -14.10 11.76 -5.99
CA ALA A 44 -15.34 12.17 -5.37
C ALA A 44 -15.12 13.38 -4.46
N SER A 45 -16.20 14.07 -4.12
CA SER A 45 -16.13 15.11 -3.09
C SER A 45 -16.08 14.46 -1.71
N ASP A 46 -15.13 14.88 -0.87
CA ASP A 46 -15.04 14.48 0.56
C ASP A 46 -16.40 14.59 1.28
N SER A 47 -17.21 15.60 0.93
CA SER A 47 -18.53 15.88 1.52
C SER A 47 -19.65 14.89 1.14
N LEU A 48 -19.45 14.11 0.06
CA LEU A 48 -20.38 13.07 -0.36
C LEU A 48 -20.13 11.77 0.44
N CYS A 49 -18.87 11.48 0.76
CA CYS A 49 -18.46 10.38 1.61
C CYS A 49 -18.94 10.52 3.06
N ASP A 50 -18.83 11.73 3.63
CA ASP A 50 -19.21 11.99 5.02
C ASP A 50 -20.71 11.72 5.28
N ARG A 51 -21.58 11.96 4.28
CA ARG A 51 -23.04 11.83 4.46
C ARG A 51 -23.58 10.40 4.46
N GLY A 52 -22.72 9.38 4.41
CA GLY A 52 -23.11 7.96 4.45
C GLY A 52 -24.03 7.53 3.30
N ARG A 53 -24.14 8.36 2.25
CA ARG A 53 -25.02 8.09 1.10
C ARG A 53 -24.23 7.49 -0.07
N LYS A 54 -24.37 6.16 -0.16
CA LYS A 54 -24.33 5.28 -1.34
C LYS A 54 -22.97 4.99 -2.02
N SER A 55 -22.75 3.67 -2.12
CA SER A 55 -21.66 2.90 -2.73
C SER A 55 -20.26 3.45 -2.48
N ALA A 56 -19.58 2.84 -1.54
CA ALA A 56 -18.17 2.95 -1.18
C ALA A 56 -17.12 3.14 -2.32
N GLN A 57 -17.45 2.81 -3.59
CA GLN A 57 -16.70 3.27 -4.78
C GLN A 57 -16.66 4.80 -4.93
N THR A 58 -17.61 5.52 -4.33
CA THR A 58 -17.70 6.99 -4.37
C THR A 58 -16.74 7.67 -3.40
N CYS A 59 -15.82 6.94 -2.75
CA CYS A 59 -14.79 7.57 -1.91
C CYS A 59 -13.38 7.33 -2.45
N ASP A 60 -13.24 6.71 -3.62
CA ASP A 60 -11.96 6.57 -4.30
C ASP A 60 -11.34 7.95 -4.56
N GLY A 61 -10.05 8.07 -4.27
CA GLY A 61 -9.29 9.32 -4.50
C GLY A 61 -9.58 10.45 -3.50
N THR A 62 -10.21 10.14 -2.36
CA THR A 62 -10.47 11.13 -1.29
C THR A 62 -9.59 10.89 -0.06
N ASP A 63 -9.36 11.94 0.72
CA ASP A 63 -8.59 11.88 1.97
C ASP A 63 -9.44 11.19 3.07
N PRO A 64 -8.92 10.13 3.73
CA PRO A 64 -9.68 9.36 4.72
C PRO A 64 -10.03 10.15 5.99
N ILE A 65 -9.26 11.18 6.33
CA ILE A 65 -9.52 12.06 7.47
C ILE A 65 -10.60 13.09 7.09
N ARG A 66 -10.46 13.76 5.95
CA ARG A 66 -11.40 14.81 5.51
C ARG A 66 -12.80 14.25 5.20
N SER A 67 -12.85 13.06 4.64
CA SER A 67 -14.10 12.33 4.34
C SER A 67 -14.73 11.63 5.56
N ARG A 68 -14.06 11.66 6.72
CA ARG A 68 -14.44 10.94 7.95
C ARG A 68 -14.50 9.41 7.82
N CYS A 69 -13.91 8.86 6.77
CA CYS A 69 -13.83 7.41 6.61
C CYS A 69 -12.85 6.77 7.59
N ALA A 70 -11.93 7.53 8.17
CA ALA A 70 -11.06 7.06 9.26
C ALA A 70 -11.78 6.76 10.57
N ASP A 71 -13.01 7.29 10.77
CA ASP A 71 -13.79 7.06 11.99
C ASP A 71 -14.22 5.59 12.08
N GLY A 72 -13.80 4.90 13.14
CA GLY A 72 -14.07 3.47 13.32
C GLY A 72 -13.28 2.55 12.38
N ALA A 73 -12.29 3.08 11.66
CA ALA A 73 -11.39 2.29 10.83
C ALA A 73 -10.34 1.56 11.68
N TYR A 74 -9.85 0.42 11.17
CA TYR A 74 -8.85 -0.40 11.86
C TYR A 74 -7.68 -0.75 10.94
N THR A 75 -6.58 -1.20 11.54
CA THR A 75 -5.39 -1.68 10.82
C THR A 75 -5.60 -3.14 10.46
N VAL A 76 -5.61 -3.43 9.16
CA VAL A 76 -5.74 -4.80 8.62
C VAL A 76 -4.41 -5.52 8.68
N ALA A 77 -3.34 -4.84 8.27
CA ALA A 77 -1.97 -5.36 8.25
C ALA A 77 -0.98 -4.22 8.45
N SER A 78 0.22 -4.54 8.94
CA SER A 78 1.27 -3.55 9.15
C SER A 78 2.66 -4.14 8.94
N SER A 79 3.61 -3.34 8.47
CA SER A 79 5.00 -3.76 8.26
C SER A 79 5.97 -2.64 8.64
N PRO A 80 7.05 -2.93 9.39
CA PRO A 80 8.12 -1.96 9.62
C PRO A 80 8.88 -1.66 8.33
N LEU A 81 9.27 -0.40 8.13
CA LEU A 81 10.11 0.01 7.02
C LEU A 81 11.59 -0.30 7.32
N TRP A 82 12.31 -0.75 6.30
CA TRP A 82 13.73 -1.07 6.37
C TRP A 82 14.50 -0.37 5.26
N TYR A 83 15.73 0.03 5.55
CA TYR A 83 16.69 0.37 4.50
C TYR A 83 17.25 -0.90 3.87
N HIS A 84 17.72 -0.79 2.63
CA HIS A 84 18.18 -1.92 1.84
C HIS A 84 19.59 -1.71 1.30
N ASP A 85 20.37 -2.79 1.19
CA ASP A 85 21.62 -2.78 0.43
C ASP A 85 21.34 -2.78 -1.10
N GLY A 86 22.39 -2.61 -1.91
CA GLY A 86 22.27 -2.66 -3.38
C GLY A 86 21.78 -3.99 -3.95
N ARG A 87 21.58 -5.02 -3.11
CA ARG A 87 20.99 -6.33 -3.48
C ARG A 87 19.54 -6.47 -3.01
N GLY A 88 18.99 -5.44 -2.36
CA GLY A 88 17.62 -5.41 -1.84
C GLY A 88 17.45 -6.06 -0.46
N ARG A 89 18.54 -6.45 0.23
CA ARG A 89 18.43 -7.07 1.57
C ARG A 89 18.20 -6.00 2.63
N ALA A 90 17.27 -6.24 3.55
CA ALA A 90 17.04 -5.35 4.68
C ALA A 90 18.31 -5.25 5.55
N THR A 91 18.69 -4.02 5.91
CA THR A 91 19.94 -3.75 6.66
C THR A 91 19.67 -3.17 8.03
N ARG A 92 18.95 -2.06 8.10
CA ARG A 92 18.64 -1.34 9.35
C ARG A 92 17.20 -0.84 9.37
N PRO A 93 16.56 -0.79 10.54
CA PRO A 93 15.19 -0.31 10.65
C PRO A 93 15.13 1.18 10.33
N ALA A 94 14.05 1.60 9.69
CA ALA A 94 13.82 2.99 9.35
C ALA A 94 13.07 3.77 10.43
N GLY A 95 12.64 3.11 11.51
CA GLY A 95 11.81 3.68 12.58
C GLY A 95 10.54 4.34 12.04
N ALA A 96 9.86 3.57 11.19
CA ALA A 96 8.62 3.91 10.55
C ALA A 96 7.85 2.61 10.29
N THR A 97 6.53 2.66 10.34
CA THR A 97 5.64 1.52 10.07
C THR A 97 4.62 1.91 9.02
N VAL A 98 4.43 1.07 8.00
CA VAL A 98 3.30 1.17 7.07
C VAL A 98 2.16 0.30 7.58
N GLU A 99 0.95 0.80 7.45
CA GLU A 99 -0.29 0.16 7.88
C GLU A 99 -1.28 0.21 6.73
N LEU A 100 -1.85 -0.95 6.40
CA LEU A 100 -3.06 -1.05 5.61
C LEU A 100 -4.25 -0.79 6.52
N ARG A 101 -4.98 0.28 6.26
CA ARG A 101 -6.16 0.71 7.03
C ARG A 101 -7.42 0.39 6.25
N TYR A 102 -8.49 -0.04 6.94
CA TYR A 102 -9.79 -0.30 6.35
C TYR A 102 -10.92 0.37 7.13
N SER A 103 -11.89 0.93 6.40
CA SER A 103 -13.13 1.50 6.96
C SER A 103 -14.34 0.64 6.62
N PRO A 104 -14.98 -0.02 7.61
CA PRO A 104 -16.25 -0.71 7.37
C PRO A 104 -17.37 0.22 6.89
N ARG A 105 -17.34 1.48 7.34
CA ARG A 105 -18.33 2.51 6.95
C ARG A 105 -18.20 2.87 5.48
N CYS A 106 -16.98 3.09 5.01
CA CYS A 106 -16.72 3.55 3.65
C CYS A 106 -16.33 2.44 2.68
N GLY A 107 -16.12 1.21 3.13
CA GLY A 107 -15.68 0.08 2.31
C GLY A 107 -14.31 0.28 1.62
N THR A 108 -13.57 1.30 2.04
CA THR A 108 -12.30 1.73 1.44
C THR A 108 -11.11 1.34 2.30
N ASN A 109 -9.96 1.25 1.63
CA ASN A 109 -8.66 1.01 2.20
C ASN A 109 -7.74 2.21 1.92
N TRP A 110 -6.72 2.41 2.76
CA TRP A 110 -5.64 3.36 2.50
C TRP A 110 -4.37 2.92 3.22
N SER A 111 -3.24 3.40 2.71
CA SER A 111 -1.94 3.26 3.37
C SER A 111 -1.78 4.37 4.39
N ARG A 112 -1.32 4.03 5.60
CA ARG A 112 -0.88 4.98 6.63
C ARG A 112 0.57 4.68 6.98
N VAL A 113 1.40 5.71 7.10
CA VAL A 113 2.74 5.57 7.67
C VAL A 113 2.86 6.40 8.93
N THR A 114 3.31 5.77 10.00
CA THR A 114 3.64 6.42 11.27
C THR A 114 5.15 6.38 11.46
N LEU A 115 5.76 7.55 11.70
CA LEU A 115 7.17 7.67 12.08
C LEU A 115 7.31 7.55 13.60
N ASP A 116 8.43 7.03 14.10
CA ASP A 116 8.71 7.02 15.53
C ASP A 116 8.71 8.45 16.11
N GLU A 117 8.49 8.57 17.42
CA GLU A 117 8.33 9.84 18.12
C GLU A 117 9.49 10.83 17.82
N GLY A 118 9.13 12.09 17.57
CA GLY A 118 10.08 13.16 17.27
C GLY A 118 10.67 13.14 15.85
N ARG A 119 10.29 12.18 15.00
CA ARG A 119 10.85 12.06 13.64
C ARG A 119 9.98 12.72 12.58
N THR A 120 10.67 13.32 11.60
CA THR A 120 10.07 13.81 10.36
C THR A 120 10.90 13.35 9.18
N ALA A 121 10.25 12.87 8.12
CA ALA A 121 10.90 12.44 6.90
C ALA A 121 9.96 12.61 5.70
N PRO A 122 10.51 12.75 4.47
CA PRO A 122 9.71 12.58 3.27
C PRO A 122 9.20 11.14 3.25
N VAL A 123 7.88 11.00 3.12
CA VAL A 123 7.21 9.71 2.93
C VAL A 123 6.45 9.76 1.61
N ARG A 124 6.40 8.64 0.90
CA ARG A 124 5.49 8.39 -0.20
C ARG A 124 4.66 7.17 0.14
N VAL A 125 3.36 7.28 0.05
CA VAL A 125 2.41 6.20 0.33
C VAL A 125 1.40 6.05 -0.80
N LEU A 126 0.99 4.82 -1.05
CA LEU A 126 -0.13 4.48 -1.93
C LEU A 126 -0.77 3.18 -1.44
N VAL A 127 -2.00 2.95 -1.84
CA VAL A 127 -2.68 1.66 -1.70
C VAL A 127 -3.04 1.15 -3.08
N CYS A 128 -2.91 -0.16 -3.30
CA CYS A 128 -3.31 -0.82 -4.53
C CYS A 128 -4.39 -1.87 -4.25
N ARG A 129 -5.26 -2.09 -5.23
CA ARG A 129 -6.23 -3.19 -5.25
C ARG A 129 -5.55 -4.44 -5.82
N GLY A 130 -5.68 -5.56 -5.13
CA GLY A 130 -5.10 -6.86 -5.50
C GLY A 130 -3.64 -7.06 -5.08
N GLU A 131 -3.01 -8.08 -5.66
CA GLU A 131 -1.64 -8.53 -5.30
C GLU A 131 -0.50 -7.69 -5.94
N GLY A 132 -0.83 -6.67 -6.74
CA GLY A 132 0.15 -5.94 -7.54
C GLY A 132 -0.11 -4.44 -7.67
N SER A 133 0.80 -3.75 -8.37
CA SER A 133 0.83 -2.29 -8.47
C SER A 133 0.07 -1.71 -9.67
N GLY A 134 -0.91 -2.45 -10.21
CA GLY A 134 -1.63 -2.09 -11.45
C GLY A 134 -2.83 -1.15 -11.26
N ASP A 135 -3.44 -1.16 -10.08
CA ASP A 135 -4.61 -0.34 -9.73
C ASP A 135 -4.36 0.32 -8.37
N CYS A 136 -3.72 1.49 -8.39
CA CYS A 136 -3.24 2.16 -7.18
C CYS A 136 -3.72 3.60 -7.11
N THR A 137 -3.83 4.11 -5.89
CA THR A 137 -4.10 5.52 -5.63
C THR A 137 -2.93 6.40 -6.03
N GLU A 138 -3.20 7.70 -6.20
CA GLU A 138 -2.13 8.68 -6.29
C GLU A 138 -1.29 8.73 -5.00
N THR A 139 -0.02 9.08 -5.15
CA THR A 139 0.95 9.12 -4.05
C THR A 139 0.82 10.44 -3.30
N TYR A 140 0.65 10.39 -1.98
CA TYR A 140 0.73 11.56 -1.12
C TYR A 140 1.99 11.55 -0.26
N ALA A 141 2.45 12.74 0.10
CA ALA A 141 3.62 12.96 0.96
C ALA A 141 3.24 13.69 2.25
N THR A 142 3.95 13.33 3.33
CA THR A 142 3.70 13.70 4.74
C THR A 142 3.88 15.18 5.10
N ARG A 143 3.12 15.60 6.13
CA ARG A 143 3.44 16.69 7.06
C ARG A 143 3.24 16.18 8.49
N GLY A 144 4.19 16.40 9.41
CA GLY A 144 3.97 16.21 10.86
C GLY A 144 3.98 14.78 11.41
N GLY A 145 4.82 13.87 10.90
CA GLY A 145 5.05 12.55 11.54
C GLY A 145 4.13 11.41 11.07
N THR A 146 3.06 11.69 10.32
CA THR A 146 2.16 10.67 9.79
C THR A 146 1.68 10.98 8.37
N ALA A 147 1.75 10.00 7.46
CA ALA A 147 1.31 10.10 6.06
C ALA A 147 0.13 9.16 5.80
N TYR A 148 -0.72 9.54 4.86
CA TYR A 148 -1.84 8.73 4.39
C TYR A 148 -1.93 8.82 2.87
N SER A 149 -2.27 7.72 2.21
CA SER A 149 -2.69 7.77 0.80
C SER A 149 -4.13 8.22 0.70
N ASP A 150 -4.57 8.55 -0.53
CA ASP A 150 -5.99 8.57 -0.83
C ASP A 150 -6.61 7.18 -0.59
N GLN A 151 -7.93 7.19 -0.47
CA GLN A 151 -8.74 5.99 -0.30
C GLN A 151 -8.93 5.22 -1.61
N LEU A 152 -9.09 3.91 -1.47
CA LEU A 152 -9.43 2.98 -2.55
C LEU A 152 -10.44 1.95 -2.08
N TYR A 153 -11.56 1.84 -2.78
CA TYR A 153 -12.59 0.85 -2.54
C TYR A 153 -12.06 -0.54 -2.83
N ALA A 154 -12.02 -1.38 -1.81
CA ALA A 154 -11.58 -2.76 -1.91
C ALA A 154 -12.19 -3.55 -0.75
N LYS A 155 -13.51 -3.52 -0.65
CA LYS A 155 -14.25 -4.20 0.43
C LYS A 155 -14.19 -5.71 0.31
N ASP A 156 -14.28 -6.22 -0.90
CA ASP A 156 -14.43 -7.66 -1.21
C ASP A 156 -13.23 -8.22 -1.98
N VAL A 157 -12.13 -7.46 -2.03
CA VAL A 157 -10.89 -7.81 -2.74
C VAL A 157 -9.69 -7.40 -1.88
N GLU A 158 -8.60 -8.15 -1.97
CA GLU A 158 -7.37 -7.81 -1.23
C GLU A 158 -6.87 -6.41 -1.59
N ALA A 159 -6.24 -5.74 -0.62
CA ALA A 159 -5.56 -4.48 -0.84
C ALA A 159 -4.12 -4.54 -0.30
N THR A 160 -3.22 -3.80 -0.95
CA THR A 160 -1.82 -3.73 -0.54
C THR A 160 -1.42 -2.28 -0.31
N ALA A 161 -1.01 -1.96 0.93
CA ALA A 161 -0.41 -0.69 1.28
C ALA A 161 1.09 -0.72 1.01
N TYR A 162 1.61 0.31 0.34
CA TYR A 162 3.04 0.50 0.11
C TYR A 162 3.51 1.80 0.74
N ALA A 163 4.79 1.81 1.13
CA ALA A 163 5.46 2.99 1.63
C ALA A 163 6.92 3.06 1.20
N LEU A 164 7.36 4.29 0.91
CA LEU A 164 8.76 4.71 0.85
C LEU A 164 8.99 5.82 1.86
N CYS A 165 10.10 5.78 2.58
CA CYS A 165 10.39 6.80 3.58
C CYS A 165 11.89 7.08 3.70
N CYS A 166 12.17 8.16 4.43
CA CYS A 166 13.31 8.23 5.33
C CYS A 166 14.65 8.33 4.58
N GLY A 167 14.61 8.75 3.32
CA GLY A 167 15.77 8.95 2.48
C GLY A 167 15.37 9.20 1.03
N THR A 168 16.37 9.18 0.15
CA THR A 168 16.23 9.34 -1.30
C THR A 168 16.97 8.20 -1.97
N SER A 169 16.51 7.78 -3.15
CA SER A 169 17.18 6.72 -3.92
C SER A 169 18.69 7.02 -4.07
N PRO A 170 19.58 6.05 -3.83
CA PRO A 170 19.31 4.63 -3.56
C PRO A 170 19.08 4.26 -2.08
N ASP A 171 19.38 5.16 -1.13
CA ASP A 171 19.21 4.93 0.32
C ASP A 171 17.80 5.35 0.78
N ILE A 172 16.81 4.55 0.42
CA ILE A 172 15.41 4.78 0.77
C ILE A 172 14.84 3.56 1.46
N ALA A 173 14.07 3.78 2.52
CA ALA A 173 13.43 2.71 3.24
C ALA A 173 12.09 2.35 2.59
N SER A 174 11.74 1.07 2.57
CA SER A 174 10.49 0.62 1.97
C SER A 174 9.84 -0.52 2.74
N ALA A 175 8.53 -0.67 2.56
CA ALA A 175 7.76 -1.81 3.02
C ALA A 175 6.41 -1.89 2.30
N TRP A 176 5.78 -3.06 2.37
CA TRP A 176 4.37 -3.25 2.05
C TRP A 176 3.65 -4.12 3.09
N ALA A 177 2.34 -3.91 3.19
CA ALA A 177 1.42 -4.68 4.03
C ALA A 177 0.14 -4.98 3.24
N ARG A 178 -0.27 -6.24 3.22
CA ARG A 178 -1.44 -6.73 2.46
C ARG A 178 -2.43 -7.44 3.37
N GLY A 179 -3.72 -7.30 3.09
CA GLY A 179 -4.79 -8.07 3.73
C GLY A 179 -6.14 -7.82 3.10
#